data_AF-A0AAE3HH93-F1
#
_entry.id   AF-A0AAE3HH93-F1
#
_cell.length_a   1.000
_cell.length_b   1.000
_cell.length_c   1.000
_cell.angle_alpha   90.00
_cell.angle_beta   90.00
_cell.angle_gamma   90.00
#
_symmetry.space_group_name_H-M   'P 1'
#
loop_
_entity.id
_entity.type
_entity.pdbx_description
1 polymer ?
#
loop_
_entity_poly.entity_id
_entity_poly.type
_entity_poly.pdbx_seq_one_letter_code
_entity_poly.pdbx_strand_id
1 'polypeptide(L)'
;MDNHNKTNNGDLEKNIHELEDKDMDKSDKNQTNYLGVFLPIGTALGVSFGIIFDNLAIGISIGTALGVLMGTIVQSTKTEK
;
A
#
# COMPACT_ATOMS: atom_id res chain seq x y z
N MET A 1 -32.09 26.55 25.92
CA MET A 1 -31.14 27.39 25.16
C MET A 1 -29.77 26.85 25.50
N ASP A 2 -29.39 25.78 24.82
CA ASP A 2 -28.28 24.93 25.25
C ASP A 2 -27.02 25.41 24.55
N ASN A 3 -26.25 26.23 25.24
CA ASN A 3 -24.95 26.72 24.78
C ASN A 3 -23.86 25.73 25.20
N HIS A 4 -23.68 24.69 24.39
CA HIS A 4 -22.52 23.81 24.48
C HIS A 4 -21.43 24.29 23.50
N ASN A 5 -20.75 25.38 23.85
CA ASN A 5 -19.48 25.73 23.22
C ASN A 5 -18.33 24.97 23.88
N LYS A 6 -18.10 23.73 23.43
CA LYS A 6 -16.86 23.00 23.70
C LYS A 6 -16.02 23.07 22.42
N THR A 7 -15.20 24.11 22.30
CA THR A 7 -14.09 24.12 21.34
C THR A 7 -13.11 23.04 21.79
N ASN A 8 -13.35 21.81 21.32
CA ASN A 8 -12.41 20.71 21.49
C ASN A 8 -11.25 20.97 20.54
N ASN A 9 -10.09 21.26 21.10
CA ASN A 9 -8.80 21.30 20.41
C ASN A 9 -8.38 19.89 19.95
N GLY A 10 -9.25 19.18 19.22
CA GLY A 10 -9.03 17.81 18.72
C GLY A 10 -8.98 17.70 17.19
N ASP A 11 -9.11 18.82 16.48
CA ASP A 11 -9.20 18.87 15.01
C ASP A 11 -7.86 19.04 14.29
N LEU A 12 -6.72 18.90 14.98
CA LEU A 12 -5.39 19.13 14.38
C LEU A 12 -4.48 17.89 14.28
N GLU A 13 -4.99 16.69 14.56
CA GLU A 13 -4.24 15.44 14.37
C GLU A 13 -5.00 14.43 13.49
N LYS A 14 -5.82 14.91 12.55
CA LYS A 14 -6.60 14.05 11.65
C LYS A 14 -6.18 14.10 10.18
N ASN A 15 -4.97 14.61 9.88
CA ASN A 15 -4.42 14.69 8.52
C ASN A 15 -3.10 13.92 8.34
N ILE A 16 -2.76 13.00 9.25
CA ILE A 16 -1.59 12.12 9.08
C ILE A 16 -1.95 10.64 8.95
N HIS A 17 -3.23 10.31 8.78
CA HIS A 17 -3.71 8.95 8.57
C HIS A 17 -4.13 8.71 7.11
N GLU A 18 -3.42 9.33 6.19
CA GLU A 18 -3.59 9.09 4.78
C GLU A 18 -2.20 8.81 4.24
N LEU A 19 -1.86 7.53 4.10
CA LEU A 19 -1.06 7.01 3.00
C LEU A 19 -0.79 5.50 3.04
N GLU A 20 -1.21 4.74 4.06
CA GLU A 20 -0.80 3.33 4.09
C GLU A 20 -1.81 2.32 4.68
N ASP A 21 -3.11 2.59 4.57
CA ASP A 21 -4.12 1.54 4.78
C ASP A 21 -4.23 0.65 3.53
N LYS A 22 -3.29 -0.27 3.36
CA LYS A 22 -3.57 -1.54 2.66
C LYS A 22 -3.00 -2.71 3.45
N ASP A 23 -3.46 -2.84 4.69
CA ASP A 23 -3.67 -4.14 5.30
C ASP A 23 -4.56 -4.99 4.38
N MET A 24 -3.93 -5.81 3.55
CA MET A 24 -4.57 -6.98 2.96
C MET A 24 -4.21 -8.18 3.82
N ASP A 25 -4.68 -8.18 5.06
CA ASP A 25 -5.03 -9.43 5.73
C ASP A 25 -6.16 -10.07 4.94
N LYS A 26 -5.81 -10.97 4.02
CA LYS A 26 -6.72 -12.01 3.54
C LYS A 26 -6.04 -13.35 3.71
N SER A 27 -6.07 -13.79 4.96
CA SER A 27 -6.01 -15.19 5.32
C SER A 27 -7.27 -15.90 4.82
N ASP A 28 -7.33 -16.25 3.54
CA ASP A 28 -8.26 -17.25 3.01
C ASP A 28 -7.52 -18.24 2.10
N LYS A 29 -7.00 -19.27 2.75
CA LYS A 29 -6.90 -20.67 2.30
C LYS A 29 -7.38 -20.95 0.86
N ASN A 30 -6.41 -21.35 0.04
CA ASN A 30 -6.50 -22.27 -1.11
C ASN A 30 -6.37 -21.69 -2.54
N GLN A 31 -5.85 -20.48 -2.72
CA GLN A 31 -5.40 -19.99 -4.03
C GLN A 31 -4.19 -19.07 -3.84
N THR A 32 -2.98 -19.53 -4.19
CA THR A 32 -1.78 -18.68 -4.10
C THR A 32 -1.89 -17.56 -5.12
N ASN A 33 -2.36 -16.39 -4.69
CA ASN A 33 -2.48 -15.20 -5.52
C ASN A 33 -1.12 -14.50 -5.52
N TYR A 34 -0.39 -14.61 -6.63
CA TYR A 34 0.97 -14.07 -6.70
C TYR A 34 0.98 -12.55 -6.58
N LEU A 35 -0.07 -11.86 -7.04
CA LEU A 35 -0.22 -10.42 -6.81
C LEU A 35 -0.16 -10.04 -5.32
N GLY A 36 -0.75 -10.85 -4.44
CA GLY A 36 -0.74 -10.59 -2.99
C GLY A 36 0.64 -10.72 -2.36
N VAL A 37 1.56 -11.44 -3.02
CA VAL A 37 2.95 -11.61 -2.57
C VAL A 37 3.87 -10.55 -3.19
N PHE A 38 3.77 -10.32 -4.49
CA PHE A 38 4.70 -9.43 -5.21
C PHE A 38 4.40 -7.94 -5.01
N LEU A 39 3.15 -7.56 -4.75
CA LEU A 39 2.78 -6.15 -4.49
C LEU A 39 3.44 -5.56 -3.23
N PRO A 40 3.36 -6.18 -2.03
CA PRO A 40 4.02 -5.64 -0.84
C PRO A 40 5.55 -5.66 -0.97
N ILE A 41 6.12 -6.69 -1.61
CA ILE A 41 7.57 -6.76 -1.88
C ILE A 41 8.01 -5.59 -2.76
N GLY A 42 7.32 -5.36 -3.88
CA GLY A 42 7.62 -4.24 -4.78
C GLY A 42 7.47 -2.89 -4.09
N THR A 43 6.44 -2.72 -3.26
CA THR A 43 6.19 -1.48 -2.50
C THR A 43 7.30 -1.21 -1.48
N ALA A 44 7.69 -2.21 -0.67
CA ALA A 44 8.76 -2.06 0.32
C ALA A 44 10.11 -1.70 -0.33
N LEU A 45 10.43 -2.33 -1.47
CA LEU A 45 11.62 -1.98 -2.26
C LEU A 45 11.51 -0.57 -2.82
N GLY A 46 10.35 -0.20 -3.38
CA GLY A 46 10.08 1.14 -3.91
C GLY A 46 10.24 2.24 -2.88
N VAL A 47 9.69 2.05 -1.66
CA VAL A 47 9.85 2.98 -0.54
C VAL A 47 11.32 3.12 -0.15
N SER A 48 12.05 2.00 -0.03
CA SER A 48 13.48 2.00 0.30
C SER A 48 14.29 2.81 -0.73
N PHE A 49 14.03 2.61 -2.02
CA PHE A 49 14.67 3.40 -3.09
C PHE A 49 14.20 4.85 -3.11
N GLY A 50 12.91 5.11 -2.85
CA GLY A 50 12.35 6.45 -2.80
C GLY A 50 12.99 7.31 -1.71
N ILE A 51 13.31 6.73 -0.55
CA ILE A 51 14.06 7.40 0.52
C ILE A 51 15.49 7.73 0.07
N ILE A 52 16.17 6.81 -0.62
CA ILE A 52 17.55 7.04 -1.11
C ILE A 52 17.62 8.21 -2.10
N PHE A 53 16.59 8.38 -2.93
CA PHE A 53 16.53 9.43 -3.94
C PHE A 53 15.88 10.73 -3.47
N ASP A 54 15.56 10.86 -2.17
CA ASP A 54 14.73 11.96 -1.61
C ASP A 54 13.44 12.19 -2.40
N ASN A 55 12.95 11.14 -3.07
CA ASN A 55 11.78 11.18 -3.93
C ASN A 55 10.94 9.92 -3.76
N LEU A 56 10.19 9.93 -2.66
CA LEU A 56 9.30 8.84 -2.29
C LEU A 56 8.24 8.57 -3.36
N ALA A 57 7.74 9.61 -4.04
CA ALA A 57 6.75 9.46 -5.10
C ALA A 57 7.27 8.61 -6.27
N ILE A 58 8.51 8.86 -6.71
CA ILE A 58 9.16 8.06 -7.75
C ILE A 58 9.35 6.62 -7.26
N GLY A 59 9.88 6.43 -6.06
CA GLY A 59 10.13 5.12 -5.47
C GLY A 59 8.87 4.25 -5.38
N ILE A 60 7.78 4.80 -4.82
CA ILE A 60 6.50 4.09 -4.70
C ILE A 60 5.92 3.79 -6.09
N SER A 61 5.96 4.74 -7.04
CA SER A 61 5.43 4.50 -8.40
C SER A 61 6.14 3.34 -9.11
N ILE A 62 7.47 3.29 -9.02
CA ILE A 62 8.28 2.25 -9.65
C ILE A 62 8.10 0.93 -8.91
N GLY A 63 8.14 0.94 -7.58
CA GLY A 63 8.00 -0.26 -6.76
C GLY A 63 6.65 -0.94 -6.92
N THR A 64 5.56 -0.17 -6.91
CA THR A 64 4.20 -0.70 -7.15
C THR A 64 4.02 -1.18 -8.58
N ALA A 65 4.52 -0.44 -9.58
CA ALA A 65 4.48 -0.87 -10.98
C ALA A 65 5.22 -2.21 -11.19
N LEU A 66 6.43 -2.36 -10.63
CA LEU A 66 7.21 -3.60 -10.71
C LEU A 66 6.55 -4.75 -9.95
N GLY A 67 6.03 -4.50 -8.75
CA GLY A 67 5.33 -5.51 -7.94
C GLY A 67 4.07 -6.05 -8.62
N VAL A 68 3.25 -5.18 -9.21
CA VAL A 68 2.08 -5.57 -9.99
C VAL A 68 2.49 -6.29 -11.27
N LEU A 69 3.50 -5.79 -12.00
CA LEU A 69 3.97 -6.40 -13.24
C LEU A 69 4.46 -7.84 -12.98
N MET A 70 5.30 -8.07 -11.97
CA MET A 70 5.74 -9.43 -11.65
C MET A 70 4.61 -10.30 -11.13
N GLY A 71 3.74 -9.76 -10.27
CA GLY A 71 2.58 -10.49 -9.78
C GLY A 71 1.66 -10.98 -10.90
N THR A 72 1.39 -10.12 -11.89
CA THR A 72 0.53 -10.43 -13.03
C THR A 72 1.17 -11.40 -14.02
N ILE A 73 2.47 -11.24 -14.31
CA ILE A 73 3.20 -12.17 -15.20
C ILE A 73 3.23 -13.57 -14.58
N VAL A 74 3.60 -13.69 -13.30
CA VAL A 74 3.68 -14.99 -12.61
C VAL A 74 2.29 -15.62 -12.41
N GLN A 75 1.26 -14.80 -12.19
CA GLN A 75 -0.12 -15.28 -12.11
C GLN A 75 -0.63 -15.80 -13.47
N SER A 76 -0.28 -15.10 -14.56
CA SER A 76 -0.65 -15.49 -15.92
C SER A 76 -0.01 -16.82 -16.31
N THR A 77 1.28 -17.03 -16.00
CA THR A 77 1.99 -18.28 -16.32
C THR A 77 1.48 -19.49 -15.55
N LYS A 78 0.89 -19.32 -14.36
CA LYS A 78 0.25 -20.43 -13.64
C LYS A 78 -1.12 -20.82 -14.19
N THR A 79 -1.76 -19.93 -14.95
CA THR A 79 -3.09 -20.17 -15.55
C THR A 79 -2.97 -20.96 -16.86
N GLU A 80 -1.81 -20.98 -17.51
CA GLU A 80 -1.54 -21.76 -18.73
C GLU A 80 -1.09 -23.22 -18.45
N LYS A 81 -1.77 -23.94 -17.56
CA LYS A 81 -1.55 -25.39 -17.38
C LYS A 81 -2.64 -26.22 -18.01
#